data_AF-A0A1M6LAP7-F1
#
_entry.id   AF-A0A1M6LAP7-F1
#
_cell.length_a   1.000
_cell.length_b   1.000
_cell.length_c   1.000
_cell.angle_alpha   90.00
_cell.angle_beta   90.00
_cell.angle_gamma   90.00
#
_symmetry.space_group_name_H-M   'P 1'
#
loop_
_entity.id
_entity.type
_entity.pdbx_description
1 polymer ?
#
loop_
_entity_poly.entity_id
_entity_poly.type
_entity_poly.pdbx_seq_one_letter_code
_entity_poly.pdbx_strand_id
1 'polypeptide(L)'
;MIKKIIYLFLFIVSTIVISGLYGIIHNQITYTISSEYFTLFKFIQHHLPEYFTQPARLGAGIVGWNSTWWMGLIIGIILGTVWIWNDILTIKDRFKALGTVCIIAITFGIIGYFISYIQWQPERYYEVINFPSYGEIIDNSLQKMNNPYAFLRAGTVHNFSYLGGIIGLLIGFFQLWKKYSSNLKLIN
;
A
#
# COMPACT_ATOMS: atom_id res chain seq x y z
N MET A 1 26.33 7.52 -18.92
CA MET A 1 25.61 6.23 -18.80
C MET A 1 25.60 5.69 -17.36
N ILE A 2 26.76 5.36 -16.77
CA ILE A 2 26.88 4.79 -15.41
C ILE A 2 26.15 5.60 -14.33
N LYS A 3 26.32 6.93 -14.30
CA LYS A 3 25.62 7.80 -13.33
C LYS A 3 24.09 7.66 -13.37
N LYS A 4 23.51 7.53 -14.56
CA LYS A 4 22.04 7.37 -14.74
C LYS A 4 21.56 6.04 -14.16
N ILE A 5 22.33 4.97 -14.37
CA ILE A 5 22.04 3.64 -13.81
C ILE A 5 22.13 3.66 -12.29
N ILE A 6 23.14 4.32 -11.72
CA ILE A 6 23.27 4.49 -10.26
C ILE A 6 22.06 5.25 -9.70
N TYR A 7 21.65 6.36 -10.33
CA TYR A 7 20.47 7.09 -9.87
C TYR A 7 19.18 6.30 -9.98
N LEU A 8 19.02 5.50 -11.04
CA LEU A 8 17.88 4.60 -11.17
C LEU A 8 17.86 3.57 -10.05
N PHE A 9 18.99 2.91 -9.80
CA PHE A 9 19.10 1.93 -8.73
C PHE A 9 18.77 2.54 -7.37
N LEU A 10 19.36 3.69 -7.03
CA LEU A 10 19.08 4.39 -5.78
C LEU A 10 17.61 4.83 -5.68
N PHE A 11 17.00 5.25 -6.79
CA PHE A 11 15.59 5.61 -6.82
C PHE A 11 14.69 4.40 -6.53
N ILE A 12 14.94 3.25 -7.18
CA ILE A 12 14.19 2.01 -6.96
C ILE A 12 14.34 1.52 -5.51
N VAL A 13 15.56 1.53 -4.97
CA VAL A 13 15.79 1.17 -3.56
C VAL A 13 15.01 2.11 -2.64
N SER A 14 15.01 3.41 -2.95
CA SER A 14 14.26 4.41 -2.18
C SER A 14 12.75 4.14 -2.22
N THR A 15 12.18 3.79 -3.38
CA THR A 15 10.74 3.51 -3.49
C THR A 15 10.34 2.22 -2.75
N ILE A 16 11.19 1.19 -2.76
CA ILE A 16 11.00 -0.04 -1.98
C ILE A 16 10.95 0.28 -0.48
N VAL A 17 11.95 1.03 0.01
CA VAL A 17 12.04 1.39 1.44
C VAL A 17 10.84 2.25 1.86
N ILE A 18 10.49 3.28 1.08
CA ILE A 18 9.35 4.16 1.37
C ILE A 18 8.04 3.37 1.41
N SER A 19 7.82 2.47 0.44
CA SER A 19 6.61 1.64 0.41
C SER A 19 6.54 0.68 1.59
N GLY A 20 7.65 0.03 1.94
CA GLY A 20 7.72 -0.85 3.10
C GLY A 20 7.49 -0.13 4.43
N LEU A 21 8.07 1.07 4.60
CA LEU A 21 7.83 1.92 5.78
C LEU A 21 6.38 2.39 5.85
N TYR A 22 5.78 2.77 4.71
CA TYR A 22 4.36 3.07 4.62
C TYR A 22 3.52 1.88 5.10
N GLY A 23 3.80 0.67 4.62
CA GLY A 23 3.10 -0.53 5.06
C GLY A 23 3.22 -0.81 6.56
N ILE A 24 4.40 -0.62 7.15
CA ILE A 24 4.61 -0.76 8.59
C ILE A 24 3.70 0.22 9.35
N ILE A 25 3.74 1.50 9.01
CA ILE A 25 2.95 2.56 9.69
C ILE A 25 1.45 2.33 9.49
N HIS A 26 1.04 2.07 8.25
CA HIS A 26 -0.34 1.79 7.89
C HIS A 26 -0.91 0.59 8.67
N ASN A 27 -0.09 -0.44 8.89
CA ASN A 27 -0.52 -1.59 9.67
C ASN A 27 -0.61 -1.31 11.17
N GLN A 28 0.18 -0.40 11.74
CA GLN A 28 -0.03 0.01 13.12
C GLN A 28 -1.37 0.74 13.32
N ILE A 29 -1.77 1.54 12.34
CA ILE A 29 -3.06 2.25 12.34
C ILE A 29 -4.19 1.23 12.19
N THR A 30 -4.15 0.38 11.17
CA THR A 30 -5.22 -0.60 10.91
C THR A 30 -5.31 -1.70 11.97
N TYR A 31 -4.20 -2.05 12.64
CA TYR A 31 -4.23 -2.92 13.83
C TYR A 31 -5.05 -2.31 14.97
N THR A 32 -5.06 -0.98 15.08
CA THR A 32 -5.87 -0.27 16.08
C THR A 32 -7.35 -0.26 15.70
N ILE A 33 -7.69 -0.40 14.41
CA ILE A 33 -9.06 -0.58 13.93
C ILE A 33 -9.56 -2.00 14.25
N SER A 34 -8.74 -3.02 13.97
CA SER A 34 -9.03 -4.41 14.30
C SER A 34 -7.75 -5.21 14.50
N SER A 35 -7.50 -5.68 15.73
CA SER A 35 -6.44 -6.63 16.02
C SER A 35 -6.75 -8.01 15.42
N GLU A 36 -8.03 -8.40 15.39
CA GLU A 36 -8.52 -9.66 14.82
C GLU A 36 -8.22 -9.78 13.31
N TYR A 37 -8.21 -8.65 12.57
CA TYR A 37 -7.76 -8.63 11.18
C TYR A 37 -6.33 -9.14 10.99
N PHE A 38 -5.49 -8.96 12.01
CA PHE A 38 -4.12 -9.43 11.97
C PHE A 38 -3.98 -10.83 12.54
N THR A 39 -4.47 -11.04 13.76
CA THR A 39 -4.27 -12.30 14.49
C THR A 39 -5.03 -13.48 13.87
N LEU A 40 -6.23 -13.24 13.33
CA LEU A 40 -7.06 -14.30 12.77
C LEU A 40 -6.89 -14.47 11.26
N PHE A 41 -6.30 -13.49 10.56
CA PHE A 41 -6.18 -13.50 9.10
C PHE A 41 -4.76 -13.21 8.62
N LYS A 42 -4.25 -11.98 8.76
CA LYS A 42 -2.97 -11.61 8.10
C LYS A 42 -1.77 -12.40 8.57
N PHE A 43 -1.65 -12.75 9.85
CA PHE A 43 -0.52 -13.54 10.33
C PHE A 43 -0.50 -14.93 9.70
N ILE A 44 -1.68 -15.57 9.60
CA ILE A 44 -1.84 -16.87 8.95
C ILE A 44 -1.59 -16.75 7.45
N GLN A 45 -2.16 -15.73 6.79
CA GLN A 45 -1.97 -15.46 5.36
C GLN A 45 -0.47 -15.33 5.00
N HIS A 46 0.32 -14.67 5.86
CA HIS A 46 1.76 -14.49 5.67
C HIS A 46 2.61 -15.60 6.29
N HIS A 47 1.99 -16.67 6.81
CA HIS A 47 2.67 -17.78 7.47
C HIS A 47 3.66 -17.30 8.55
N LEU A 48 3.26 -16.29 9.32
CA LEU A 48 4.16 -15.62 10.26
C LEU A 48 4.38 -16.50 11.50
N PRO A 49 5.63 -16.84 11.84
CA PRO A 49 5.94 -17.58 13.05
C PRO A 49 5.48 -16.88 14.33
N GLU A 50 5.17 -17.64 15.37
CA GLU A 50 4.64 -17.13 16.64
C GLU A 50 5.59 -16.13 17.33
N TYR A 51 6.90 -16.33 17.24
CA TYR A 51 7.88 -15.41 17.82
C TYR A 51 7.83 -14.00 17.23
N PHE A 52 7.31 -13.83 16.02
CA PHE A 52 7.09 -12.51 15.40
C PHE A 52 5.69 -11.95 15.67
N THR A 53 4.73 -12.77 16.08
CA THR A 53 3.39 -12.34 16.46
C THR A 53 3.27 -12.03 17.95
N GLN A 54 4.34 -12.22 18.72
CA GLN A 54 4.44 -11.84 20.12
C GLN A 54 5.63 -10.88 20.34
N PRO A 55 5.42 -9.55 20.38
CA PRO A 55 4.15 -8.85 20.46
C PRO A 55 3.45 -8.67 19.10
N ALA A 56 2.11 -8.72 19.08
CA ALA A 56 1.33 -8.70 17.83
C ALA A 56 1.55 -7.44 16.96
N ARG A 57 1.87 -6.29 17.57
CA ARG A 57 2.20 -5.08 16.82
C ARG A 57 3.49 -5.21 16.02
N LEU A 58 4.48 -5.99 16.49
CA LEU A 58 5.67 -6.31 15.71
C LEU A 58 5.28 -7.09 14.46
N GLY A 59 4.46 -8.15 14.63
CA GLY A 59 3.94 -8.96 13.53
C GLY A 59 3.15 -8.13 12.51
N ALA A 60 2.32 -7.20 12.98
CA ALA A 60 1.59 -6.28 12.11
C ALA A 60 2.52 -5.41 11.26
N GLY A 61 3.63 -4.93 11.84
CA GLY A 61 4.68 -4.21 11.13
C GLY A 61 5.37 -5.07 10.07
N ILE A 62 5.75 -6.31 10.41
CA ILE A 62 6.38 -7.24 9.46
C ILE A 62 5.45 -7.57 8.31
N VAL A 63 4.18 -7.86 8.58
CA VAL A 63 3.14 -8.02 7.56
C VAL A 63 3.04 -6.75 6.70
N GLY A 64 3.14 -5.57 7.30
CA GLY A 64 3.07 -4.28 6.62
C GLY A 64 4.17 -4.14 5.59
N TRP A 65 5.41 -4.40 5.99
CA TRP A 65 6.54 -4.46 5.08
C TRP A 65 6.30 -5.49 3.96
N ASN A 66 6.05 -6.75 4.33
CA ASN A 66 5.86 -7.88 3.41
C ASN A 66 4.75 -7.65 2.39
N SER A 67 3.71 -6.93 2.77
CA SER A 67 2.56 -6.61 1.92
C SER A 67 2.86 -5.50 0.91
N THR A 68 3.83 -4.62 1.15
CA THR A 68 3.94 -3.35 0.41
C THR A 68 5.29 -3.08 -0.24
N TRP A 69 6.39 -3.73 0.16
CA TRP A 69 7.72 -3.46 -0.41
C TRP A 69 7.77 -3.68 -1.94
N TRP A 70 7.06 -4.70 -2.43
CA TRP A 70 7.02 -5.06 -3.86
C TRP A 70 6.28 -4.01 -4.69
N MET A 71 5.29 -3.31 -4.11
CA MET A 71 4.63 -2.20 -4.79
C MET A 71 5.60 -1.04 -5.03
N GLY A 72 6.50 -0.80 -4.06
CA GLY A 72 7.61 0.14 -4.19
C GLY A 72 8.54 -0.19 -5.35
N LEU A 73 8.83 -1.49 -5.58
CA LEU A 73 9.60 -1.94 -6.74
C LEU A 73 8.90 -1.60 -8.06
N ILE A 74 7.60 -1.88 -8.19
CA ILE A 74 6.81 -1.57 -9.39
C ILE A 74 6.79 -0.07 -9.67
N ILE A 75 6.50 0.75 -8.65
CA ILE A 75 6.50 2.21 -8.75
C ILE A 75 7.89 2.73 -9.15
N GLY A 76 8.94 2.20 -8.52
CA GLY A 76 10.32 2.56 -8.78
C GLY A 76 10.75 2.26 -10.21
N ILE A 77 10.40 1.08 -10.74
CA ILE A 77 10.69 0.71 -12.12
C ILE A 77 9.95 1.65 -13.08
N ILE A 78 8.65 1.85 -12.91
CA ILE A 78 7.85 2.66 -13.84
C ILE A 78 8.31 4.13 -13.79
N LEU A 79 8.30 4.76 -12.62
CA LEU A 79 8.67 6.19 -12.52
C LEU A 79 10.17 6.43 -12.70
N GLY A 80 11.02 5.42 -12.47
CA GLY A 80 12.48 5.53 -12.59
C GLY A 80 13.00 5.35 -14.02
N THR A 81 12.43 4.42 -14.79
CA THR A 81 12.93 4.08 -16.13
C THR A 81 12.38 4.97 -17.23
N VAL A 82 11.20 5.54 -17.02
CA VAL A 82 10.50 6.37 -18.00
C VAL A 82 11.37 7.56 -18.45
N TRP A 83 11.67 7.59 -19.76
CA TRP A 83 12.59 8.52 -20.43
C TRP A 83 13.98 8.67 -19.78
N ILE A 84 14.52 7.64 -19.14
CA ILE A 84 15.83 7.71 -18.46
C ILE A 84 16.99 8.14 -19.36
N TRP A 85 16.94 7.80 -20.65
CA TRP A 85 18.00 8.12 -21.60
C TRP A 85 18.01 9.58 -22.02
N ASN A 86 16.89 10.29 -21.86
CA ASN A 86 16.76 11.71 -22.15
C ASN A 86 17.12 12.54 -20.91
N ASP A 87 17.85 13.64 -21.07
CA ASP A 87 18.20 14.54 -19.97
C ASP A 87 17.08 15.55 -19.63
N ILE A 88 15.91 15.37 -20.24
CA ILE A 88 14.74 16.24 -20.10
C ILE A 88 14.11 16.16 -18.71
N LEU A 89 14.13 14.97 -18.09
CA LEU A 89 13.55 14.73 -16.76
C LEU A 89 14.64 14.56 -15.72
N THR A 90 14.52 15.33 -14.63
CA THR A 90 15.49 15.29 -13.53
C THR A 90 15.07 14.28 -12.47
N ILE A 91 16.01 13.89 -11.61
CA ILE A 91 15.71 13.06 -10.43
C ILE A 91 14.68 13.73 -9.50
N LYS A 92 14.69 15.07 -9.42
CA LYS A 92 13.71 15.84 -8.64
C LYS A 92 12.30 15.65 -9.17
N ASP A 93 12.13 15.53 -10.48
CA ASP A 93 10.81 15.30 -11.09
C ASP A 93 10.27 13.92 -10.74
N ARG A 94 11.15 12.91 -10.70
CA ARG A 94 10.80 11.54 -10.29
C ARG A 94 10.40 11.49 -8.81
N PHE A 95 11.11 12.18 -7.93
CA PHE A 95 10.72 12.30 -6.52
C PHE A 95 9.43 13.11 -6.32
N LYS A 96 9.16 14.12 -7.14
CA LYS A 96 7.85 14.81 -7.13
C LYS A 96 6.72 13.87 -7.52
N ALA A 97 6.91 13.09 -8.59
CA ALA A 97 5.94 12.08 -9.00
C ALA A 97 5.73 11.02 -7.90
N LEU A 98 6.80 10.53 -7.27
CA LEU A 98 6.71 9.63 -6.11
C LEU A 98 5.96 10.27 -4.92
N GLY A 99 6.21 11.54 -4.64
CA GLY A 99 5.48 12.30 -3.62
C GLY A 99 3.97 12.34 -3.90
N THR A 100 3.59 12.56 -5.16
CA THR A 100 2.18 12.45 -5.60
C THR A 100 1.60 11.06 -5.34
N VAL A 101 2.35 9.98 -5.64
CA VAL A 101 1.91 8.61 -5.34
C VAL A 101 1.63 8.44 -3.85
N CYS A 102 2.54 8.89 -2.99
CA CYS A 102 2.42 8.77 -1.54
C CYS A 102 1.21 9.54 -1.01
N ILE A 103 1.03 10.79 -1.46
CA ILE A 103 -0.10 11.64 -1.03
C ILE A 103 -1.42 10.99 -1.43
N ILE A 104 -1.54 10.48 -2.65
CA ILE A 104 -2.77 9.85 -3.14
C ILE A 104 -3.04 8.54 -2.39
N ALA A 105 -2.01 7.71 -2.16
CA ALA A 105 -2.15 6.47 -1.38
C ALA A 105 -2.67 6.75 0.04
N ILE A 106 -2.08 7.73 0.74
CA ILE A 106 -2.52 8.16 2.08
C ILE A 106 -3.95 8.70 2.03
N THR A 107 -4.26 9.55 1.04
CA THR A 107 -5.59 10.15 0.88
C THR A 107 -6.66 9.09 0.68
N PHE A 108 -6.39 8.10 -0.18
CA PHE A 108 -7.30 6.99 -0.39
C PHE A 108 -7.42 6.10 0.85
N GLY A 109 -6.35 5.84 1.59
CA GLY A 109 -6.44 5.13 2.87
C GLY A 109 -7.36 5.85 3.88
N ILE A 110 -7.28 7.18 3.95
CA ILE A 110 -8.16 8.01 4.79
C ILE A 110 -9.61 7.96 4.27
N ILE A 111 -9.82 8.09 2.95
CA ILE A 111 -11.16 7.94 2.35
C ILE A 111 -11.74 6.56 2.66
N GLY A 112 -10.93 5.50 2.52
CA GLY A 112 -11.28 4.13 2.84
C GLY A 112 -11.67 3.97 4.30
N TYR A 113 -11.01 4.68 5.22
CA TYR A 113 -11.39 4.73 6.63
C TYR A 113 -12.82 5.26 6.79
N PHE A 114 -13.14 6.43 6.24
CA PHE A 114 -14.48 6.99 6.36
C PHE A 114 -15.55 6.12 5.67
N ILE A 115 -15.29 5.66 4.45
CA ILE A 115 -16.18 4.76 3.71
C ILE A 115 -16.44 3.49 4.51
N SER A 116 -15.42 2.93 5.15
CA SER A 116 -15.57 1.72 5.92
C SER A 116 -16.50 1.86 7.13
N TYR A 117 -16.53 3.04 7.77
CA TYR A 117 -17.46 3.31 8.87
C TYR A 117 -18.89 3.64 8.41
N ILE A 118 -19.06 4.02 7.15
CA ILE A 118 -20.39 4.17 6.54
C ILE A 118 -20.91 2.80 6.10
N GLN A 119 -20.06 2.00 5.46
CA GLN A 119 -20.42 0.71 4.87
C GLN A 119 -20.59 -0.39 5.92
N TRP A 120 -19.73 -0.44 6.94
CA TRP A 120 -19.70 -1.52 7.92
C TRP A 120 -20.15 -1.01 9.29
N GLN A 121 -21.45 -0.87 9.43
CA GLN A 121 -22.10 -0.50 10.68
C GLN A 121 -22.76 -1.72 11.33
N PRO A 122 -22.68 -1.85 12.67
CA PRO A 122 -23.49 -2.82 13.37
C PRO A 122 -24.95 -2.39 13.26
N GLU A 123 -25.68 -2.91 12.27
CA GLU A 123 -27.14 -2.82 12.30
C GLU A 123 -27.65 -3.66 13.48
N ARG A 124 -28.80 -3.26 14.03
CA ARG A 124 -29.44 -3.92 15.18
C ARG A 124 -29.94 -5.34 14.86
N TYR A 125 -29.74 -5.80 13.62
CA TYR A 125 -30.16 -7.09 13.09
C TYR A 125 -28.95 -7.88 12.58
N TYR A 126 -29.02 -9.20 12.79
CA TYR A 126 -27.97 -10.18 12.49
C TYR A 126 -27.76 -10.33 10.98
N GLU A 127 -27.04 -9.42 10.35
CA GLU A 127 -26.49 -9.70 9.03
C GLU A 127 -25.44 -10.81 9.18
N VAL A 128 -25.71 -11.96 8.57
CA VAL A 128 -24.70 -13.01 8.43
C VAL A 128 -23.67 -12.52 7.42
N ILE A 129 -22.53 -12.06 7.94
CA ILE A 129 -21.39 -11.66 7.11
C ILE A 129 -20.74 -12.92 6.56
N ASN A 130 -20.98 -13.20 5.27
CA ASN A 130 -20.32 -14.29 4.56
C ASN A 130 -18.95 -13.82 4.05
N PHE A 131 -17.89 -14.38 4.62
CA PHE A 131 -16.54 -14.24 4.07
C PHE A 131 -16.35 -15.20 2.90
N PRO A 132 -15.63 -14.82 1.84
CA PRO A 132 -15.20 -15.80 0.84
C PRO A 132 -14.29 -16.83 1.52
N SER A 133 -14.28 -18.07 1.02
CA SER A 133 -13.37 -19.08 1.56
C SER A 133 -11.93 -18.71 1.25
N TYR A 134 -11.11 -18.67 2.29
CA TYR A 134 -9.67 -18.42 2.23
C TYR A 134 -8.84 -19.69 2.49
N GLY A 135 -9.52 -20.84 2.61
CA GLY A 135 -8.95 -22.14 2.96
C GLY A 135 -9.18 -22.48 4.43
N GLU A 136 -9.25 -23.78 4.71
CA GLU A 136 -9.72 -24.34 5.99
C GLU A 136 -9.08 -23.70 7.23
N ILE A 137 -7.76 -23.50 7.22
CA ILE A 137 -7.02 -22.94 8.37
C ILE A 137 -7.48 -21.51 8.67
N ILE A 138 -7.61 -20.68 7.64
CA ILE A 138 -8.05 -19.28 7.80
C ILE A 138 -9.53 -19.25 8.14
N ASP A 139 -10.36 -20.03 7.45
CA ASP A 139 -11.81 -20.06 7.65
C ASP A 139 -12.15 -20.49 9.10
N ASN A 140 -11.46 -21.50 9.64
CA ASN A 140 -11.60 -21.92 11.03
C ASN A 140 -11.10 -20.86 12.03
N SER A 141 -10.12 -20.06 11.65
CA SER A 141 -9.63 -18.95 12.48
C SER A 141 -10.64 -17.80 12.52
N LEU A 142 -11.26 -17.47 11.38
CA LEU A 142 -12.28 -16.41 11.27
C LEU A 142 -13.55 -16.72 12.08
N GLN A 143 -13.87 -18.01 12.31
CA GLN A 143 -14.98 -18.40 13.20
C GLN A 143 -14.81 -17.92 14.65
N LYS A 144 -13.58 -17.60 15.08
CA LYS A 144 -13.27 -17.11 16.43
C LYS A 144 -13.44 -15.59 16.57
N MET A 145 -13.80 -14.91 15.48
CA MET A 145 -13.89 -13.46 15.41
C MET A 145 -15.08 -12.93 16.20
N ASN A 146 -14.84 -11.93 17.05
CA ASN A 146 -15.89 -11.31 17.86
C ASN A 146 -16.45 -10.05 17.19
N ASN A 147 -15.65 -9.35 16.38
CA ASN A 147 -16.05 -8.09 15.76
C ASN A 147 -15.85 -8.08 14.23
N PRO A 148 -16.79 -8.67 13.47
CA PRO A 148 -16.67 -8.74 12.01
C PRO A 148 -16.71 -7.39 11.32
N TYR A 149 -17.43 -6.41 11.87
CA TYR A 149 -17.44 -5.06 11.33
C TYR A 149 -16.07 -4.38 11.43
N ALA A 150 -15.38 -4.49 12.58
CA ALA A 150 -14.03 -3.95 12.74
C ALA A 150 -13.04 -4.62 11.77
N PHE A 151 -13.15 -5.94 11.61
CA PHE A 151 -12.35 -6.70 10.65
C PHE A 151 -12.54 -6.19 9.21
N LEU A 152 -13.79 -6.06 8.76
CA LEU A 152 -14.13 -5.56 7.43
C LEU A 152 -13.69 -4.11 7.23
N ARG A 153 -13.75 -3.29 8.27
CA ARG A 153 -13.22 -1.92 8.23
C ARG A 153 -11.73 -1.88 7.96
N ALA A 154 -10.95 -2.65 8.72
CA ALA A 154 -9.51 -2.75 8.51
C ALA A 154 -9.17 -3.25 7.09
N GLY A 155 -9.88 -4.26 6.60
CA GLY A 155 -9.73 -4.77 5.23
C GLY A 155 -10.08 -3.74 4.14
N THR A 156 -11.13 -2.96 4.35
CA THR A 156 -11.55 -1.89 3.43
C THR A 156 -10.48 -0.81 3.32
N VAL A 157 -9.92 -0.36 4.46
CA VAL A 157 -8.82 0.62 4.49
C VAL A 157 -7.61 0.13 3.70
N HIS A 158 -7.24 -1.16 3.84
CA HIS A 158 -6.17 -1.78 3.04
C HIS A 158 -6.43 -1.70 1.54
N ASN A 159 -7.63 -2.12 1.10
CA ASN A 159 -7.98 -2.14 -0.32
C ASN A 159 -7.95 -0.73 -0.94
N PHE A 160 -8.48 0.26 -0.21
CA PHE A 160 -8.43 1.65 -0.66
C PHE A 160 -7.00 2.19 -0.75
N SER A 161 -6.13 1.88 0.22
CA SER A 161 -4.70 2.25 0.15
C SER A 161 -4.02 1.68 -1.10
N TYR A 162 -4.29 0.43 -1.48
CA TYR A 162 -3.77 -0.15 -2.73
C TYR A 162 -4.32 0.56 -3.98
N LEU A 163 -5.62 0.84 -4.01
CA LEU A 163 -6.25 1.59 -5.09
C LEU A 163 -5.61 2.98 -5.23
N GLY A 164 -5.36 3.66 -4.11
CA GLY A 164 -4.64 4.93 -4.08
C GLY A 164 -3.21 4.83 -4.60
N GLY A 165 -2.48 3.75 -4.29
CA GLY A 165 -1.16 3.49 -4.85
C GLY A 165 -1.18 3.36 -6.38
N ILE A 166 -2.16 2.64 -6.92
CA ILE A 166 -2.34 2.46 -8.38
C ILE A 166 -2.72 3.79 -9.05
N ILE A 167 -3.73 4.49 -8.54
CA ILE A 167 -4.17 5.79 -9.08
C ILE A 167 -3.04 6.82 -8.96
N GLY A 168 -2.32 6.82 -7.84
CA GLY A 168 -1.18 7.66 -7.60
C GLY A 168 -0.06 7.43 -8.62
N LEU A 169 0.22 6.16 -8.95
CA LEU A 169 1.19 5.80 -9.97
C LEU A 169 0.79 6.32 -11.37
N LEU A 170 -0.49 6.15 -11.75
CA LEU A 170 -1.00 6.67 -13.03
C LEU A 170 -0.86 8.20 -13.11
N ILE A 171 -1.21 8.91 -12.05
CA ILE A 171 -1.09 10.38 -11.99
C ILE A 171 0.38 10.80 -11.99
N GLY A 172 1.24 10.12 -11.21
CA GLY A 172 2.68 10.39 -11.18
C GLY A 172 3.34 10.17 -12.55
N PHE A 173 2.96 9.11 -13.26
CA PHE A 173 3.39 8.87 -14.63
C PHE A 173 2.94 9.99 -15.57
N PHE A 174 1.67 10.38 -15.50
CA PHE A 174 1.12 11.48 -16.31
C PHE A 174 1.84 12.81 -16.03
N GLN A 175 2.19 13.10 -14.78
CA GLN A 175 2.98 14.28 -14.42
C GLN A 175 4.36 14.29 -15.11
N LEU A 176 5.06 13.16 -15.12
CA LEU A 176 6.33 13.03 -15.84
C LEU A 176 6.14 13.21 -17.35
N TRP A 177 5.10 12.60 -17.92
CA TRP A 177 4.80 12.72 -19.34
C TRP A 177 4.49 14.16 -19.77
N LYS A 178 3.66 14.87 -19.00
CA LYS A 178 3.33 16.28 -19.24
C LYS A 178 4.59 17.14 -19.22
N LYS A 179 5.47 16.92 -18.23
CA LYS A 179 6.71 17.68 -18.09
C LYS A 179 7.72 17.37 -19.21
N TYR A 180 7.82 16.10 -19.60
CA TYR A 180 8.62 15.71 -20.75
C TYR A 180 8.14 16.42 -22.02
N SER A 181 6.83 16.38 -22.28
CA SER A 181 6.22 16.98 -23.47
C SER A 181 6.37 18.50 -23.51
N SER A 182 6.27 19.19 -22.36
CA SER A 182 6.48 20.64 -22.30
C SER A 182 7.93 21.03 -22.57
N ASN A 183 8.88 20.30 -21.98
CA ASN A 183 10.30 20.61 -22.12
C ASN A 183 10.81 20.29 -23.53
N LEU A 184 10.29 19.24 -24.18
CA LEU A 184 10.65 18.90 -25.55
C LEU A 184 10.28 20.02 -26.53
N LYS A 185 9.13 20.69 -26.33
CA LYS A 185 8.69 21.84 -27.12
C LYS A 185 9.53 23.10 -26.94
N LEU A 186 10.36 23.18 -25.89
CA LEU A 186 11.24 24.33 -25.65
C LEU A 186 12.61 24.17 -26.31
N ILE A 187 12.95 22.96 -26.76
CA ILE A 187 14.25 22.60 -27.32
C ILE A 187 14.17 22.40 -28.85
N ASN A 188 12.96 22.21 -29.38
CA ASN A 188 12.65 22.17 -30.82
C ASN A 188 12.04 23.50 -31.27
#